data_AF-A0A7G1I9X4-F1
#
_entry.id   AF-A0A7G1I9X4-F1
#
_cell.length_a   1.000
_cell.length_b   1.000
_cell.length_c   1.000
_cell.angle_alpha   90.00
_cell.angle_beta   90.00
_cell.angle_gamma   90.00
#
_symmetry.space_group_name_H-M   'P 1'
#
loop_
_entity.id
_entity.type
_entity.pdbx_description
1 polymer ?
#
loop_
_entity_poly.entity_id
_entity_poly.type
_entity_poly.pdbx_seq_one_letter_code
_entity_poly.pdbx_strand_id
1 'polypeptide(L)'
;MKNAKQIVLLGTAAGRRKGSDGRSFLAHEIKVAIEFNLPIVIVNLDGKRIVDTSVIPQPLLDAGYYTVSVSFQPGIIRFALDNYSSVYAANTHKVGPHYYEPNIYANLGL
;
A
#
# COMPACT_ATOMS: atom_id res chain seq x y z
N MET A 1 4.79 -8.74 13.06
CA MET A 1 4.43 -7.32 12.89
C MET A 1 3.88 -6.59 14.13
N LYS A 2 4.02 -7.10 15.37
CA LYS A 2 3.30 -6.54 16.54
C LYS A 2 3.60 -5.06 16.89
N ASN A 3 4.75 -4.53 16.47
CA ASN A 3 5.15 -3.13 16.71
C ASN A 3 5.27 -2.30 15.41
N ALA A 4 4.82 -2.83 14.26
CA ALA A 4 4.91 -2.12 13.00
C ALA A 4 3.95 -0.91 13.01
N LYS A 5 4.45 0.25 12.57
CA LYS A 5 3.63 1.48 12.45
C LYS A 5 3.01 1.64 11.07
N GLN A 6 3.61 1.02 10.06
CA GLN A 6 3.19 0.99 8.67
C GLN A 6 3.94 -0.11 7.92
N ILE A 7 3.43 -0.51 6.76
CA ILE A 7 4.00 -1.54 5.89
C ILE A 7 4.28 -0.95 4.52
N VAL A 8 5.43 -1.31 3.94
CA VAL A 8 5.70 -1.13 2.51
C VAL A 8 5.53 -2.47 1.82
N LEU A 9 4.58 -2.56 0.91
CA LEU A 9 4.35 -3.76 0.10
C LEU A 9 4.84 -3.51 -1.32
N LEU A 10 5.81 -4.31 -1.78
CA LEU A 10 6.28 -4.25 -3.16
C LEU A 10 5.25 -4.87 -4.10
N GLY A 11 4.58 -4.03 -4.87
CA GLY A 11 3.54 -4.39 -5.82
C GLY A 11 4.12 -5.12 -7.03
N THR A 12 3.84 -6.42 -7.11
CA THR A 12 4.11 -7.27 -8.28
C THR A 12 3.00 -8.29 -8.47
N ALA A 13 2.87 -8.85 -9.68
CA ALA A 13 1.91 -9.94 -9.94
C ALA A 13 2.19 -11.18 -9.06
N ALA A 14 3.47 -11.49 -8.81
CA ALA A 14 3.87 -12.58 -7.91
C ALA A 14 3.50 -12.28 -6.45
N GLY A 15 3.73 -11.06 -5.98
CA GLY A 15 3.34 -10.57 -4.67
C GLY A 15 1.83 -10.63 -4.48
N ARG A 16 1.04 -10.14 -5.44
CA ARG A 16 -0.43 -10.29 -5.44
C ARG A 16 -0.83 -11.75 -5.28
N ARG A 17 -0.32 -12.64 -6.14
CA ARG A 17 -0.66 -14.07 -6.09
C ARG A 17 -0.35 -14.67 -4.72
N LYS A 18 0.83 -14.40 -4.19
CA LYS A 18 1.29 -14.94 -2.89
C LYS A 18 0.59 -14.31 -1.68
N GLY A 19 0.21 -13.04 -1.75
CA GLY A 19 -0.58 -12.38 -0.71
C GLY A 19 -2.05 -12.76 -0.72
N SER A 20 -2.53 -13.43 -1.77
CA SER A 20 -3.95 -13.80 -1.94
C SER A 20 -4.23 -15.29 -1.77
N ASP A 21 -3.21 -16.13 -1.65
CA ASP A 21 -3.38 -17.60 -1.73
C ASP A 21 -3.77 -18.27 -0.39
N GLY A 22 -3.91 -17.50 0.68
CA GLY A 22 -4.34 -17.96 2.01
C GLY A 22 -3.38 -18.91 2.74
N ARG A 23 -2.23 -19.25 2.16
CA ARG A 23 -1.32 -20.28 2.70
C ARG A 23 0.15 -19.87 2.72
N SER A 24 0.56 -18.94 1.86
CA SER A 24 1.93 -18.44 1.83
C SER A 24 2.18 -17.51 3.02
N PHE A 25 3.45 -17.36 3.39
CA PHE A 25 3.88 -16.40 4.41
C PHE A 25 3.31 -14.99 4.13
N LEU A 26 3.37 -14.52 2.88
CA LEU A 26 2.81 -13.22 2.53
C LEU A 26 1.29 -13.14 2.74
N ALA A 27 0.53 -14.19 2.46
CA ALA A 27 -0.91 -14.21 2.75
C ALA A 27 -1.19 -14.10 4.25
N HIS A 28 -0.38 -14.77 5.08
CA HIS A 28 -0.45 -14.63 6.54
C HIS A 28 -0.14 -13.19 6.97
N GLU A 29 0.93 -12.59 6.45
CA GLU A 29 1.29 -11.21 6.77
C GLU A 29 0.21 -10.20 6.35
N ILE A 30 -0.43 -10.39 5.18
CA ILE A 30 -1.56 -9.54 4.75
C ILE A 30 -2.74 -9.65 5.71
N LYS A 31 -3.08 -10.87 6.15
CA LYS A 31 -4.14 -11.07 7.14
C LYS A 31 -3.81 -10.35 8.46
N VAL A 32 -2.60 -10.50 8.97
CA VAL A 32 -2.15 -9.83 10.21
C VAL A 32 -2.16 -8.30 10.05
N ALA A 33 -1.77 -7.78 8.89
CA ALA A 33 -1.80 -6.35 8.62
C ALA A 33 -3.21 -5.77 8.70
N ILE A 34 -4.20 -6.47 8.13
CA ILE A 34 -5.63 -6.10 8.21
C ILE A 34 -6.13 -6.19 9.66
N GLU A 35 -5.83 -7.29 10.37
CA GLU A 35 -6.25 -7.51 11.76
C GLU A 35 -5.72 -6.42 12.70
N PHE A 36 -4.49 -5.95 12.46
CA PHE A 36 -3.88 -4.87 13.24
C PHE A 36 -4.15 -3.47 12.69
N ASN A 37 -5.01 -3.35 11.65
CA ASN A 37 -5.40 -2.08 11.05
C ASN A 37 -4.17 -1.21 10.69
N LEU A 38 -3.13 -1.83 10.12
CA LEU A 38 -1.88 -1.17 9.79
C LEU A 38 -1.99 -0.40 8.46
N PRO A 39 -1.40 0.81 8.36
CA PRO A 39 -1.26 1.51 7.10
C PRO A 39 -0.36 0.71 6.13
N ILE A 40 -0.78 0.60 4.87
CA ILE A 40 -0.01 -0.08 3.82
C ILE A 40 0.25 0.86 2.63
N VAL A 41 1.52 1.10 2.33
CA VAL A 41 1.98 1.76 1.10
C VAL A 41 2.30 0.67 0.07
N ILE A 42 1.59 0.68 -1.06
CA ILE A 42 1.83 -0.19 -2.21
C ILE A 42 2.85 0.48 -3.12
N VAL A 43 3.99 -0.16 -3.36
CA VAL A 43 5.04 0.37 -4.21
C VAL A 43 5.05 -0.38 -5.53
N ASN A 44 4.54 0.24 -6.59
CA ASN A 44 4.44 -0.34 -7.92
C ASN A 44 5.82 -0.44 -8.56
N LEU A 45 6.36 -1.66 -8.67
CA LEU A 45 7.70 -1.88 -9.23
C LEU A 45 7.80 -1.58 -10.73
N ASP A 46 6.68 -1.54 -11.44
CA ASP A 46 6.60 -1.13 -12.84
C ASP A 46 6.60 0.41 -13.03
N GLY A 47 6.68 1.17 -11.93
CA GLY A 47 6.78 2.63 -11.95
C GLY A 47 5.44 3.36 -12.08
N LYS A 48 4.30 2.65 -12.13
CA LYS A 48 2.99 3.30 -12.19
C LYS A 48 2.74 4.18 -10.98
N ARG A 49 2.19 5.38 -11.21
CA ARG A 49 1.85 6.37 -10.18
C ARG A 49 0.41 6.24 -9.67
N ILE A 50 -0.36 5.31 -10.22
CA ILE A 50 -1.78 5.08 -9.97
C ILE A 50 -2.02 3.77 -9.20
N VAL A 51 -3.27 3.54 -8.78
CA VAL A 51 -3.69 2.22 -8.27
C VAL A 51 -3.62 1.19 -9.40
N ASP A 52 -2.86 0.12 -9.18
CA ASP A 52 -2.85 -1.05 -10.05
C ASP A 52 -3.33 -2.28 -9.28
N THR A 53 -4.57 -2.69 -9.51
CA THR A 53 -5.20 -3.83 -8.82
C THR A 53 -4.57 -5.18 -9.20
N SER A 54 -3.80 -5.24 -10.28
CA SER A 54 -3.09 -6.46 -10.71
C SER A 54 -1.88 -6.79 -9.83
N VAL A 55 -1.45 -5.85 -8.98
CA VAL A 55 -0.32 -6.01 -8.05
C VAL A 55 -0.70 -5.93 -6.57
N ILE A 56 -1.97 -5.67 -6.26
CA ILE A 56 -2.50 -5.60 -4.89
C ILE A 56 -3.11 -6.96 -4.50
N PRO A 57 -2.72 -7.57 -3.35
CA PRO A 57 -3.36 -8.77 -2.83
C PRO A 57 -4.88 -8.63 -2.70
N GLN A 58 -5.61 -9.65 -3.17
CA GLN A 58 -7.07 -9.67 -3.21
C GLN A 58 -7.72 -9.43 -1.84
N PRO A 59 -7.23 -9.98 -0.71
CA PRO A 59 -7.82 -9.71 0.60
C PRO A 59 -7.86 -8.22 1.00
N LEU A 60 -6.91 -7.41 0.51
CA LEU A 60 -6.94 -5.95 0.74
C LEU A 60 -8.04 -5.28 -0.09
N LEU A 61 -8.26 -5.74 -1.32
CA LEU A 61 -9.30 -5.22 -2.20
C LEU A 61 -10.70 -5.60 -1.69
N ASP A 62 -10.89 -6.87 -1.30
CA ASP A 62 -12.15 -7.39 -0.79
C ASP A 62 -12.58 -6.68 0.50
N ALA A 63 -11.61 -6.35 1.36
CA ALA A 63 -11.85 -5.60 2.59
C ALA A 63 -12.08 -4.10 2.36
N GLY A 64 -11.97 -3.60 1.12
CA GLY A 64 -11.98 -2.16 0.83
C GLY A 64 -10.88 -1.43 1.62
N TYR A 65 -9.73 -2.08 1.80
CA TYR A 65 -8.70 -1.61 2.72
C TYR A 65 -8.05 -0.33 2.20
N TYR A 66 -7.89 0.64 3.09
CA TYR A 66 -7.27 1.91 2.71
C TYR A 66 -5.77 1.71 2.53
N THR A 67 -5.30 1.87 1.29
CA THR A 67 -3.90 1.80 0.91
C THR A 67 -3.52 3.03 0.09
N VAL A 68 -2.24 3.36 0.01
CA VAL A 68 -1.75 4.34 -0.98
C VAL A 68 -0.75 3.69 -1.94
N SER A 69 -1.01 3.79 -3.24
CA SER A 69 -0.15 3.31 -4.31
C SER A 69 0.79 4.41 -4.78
N VAL A 70 2.08 4.07 -4.91
CA VAL A 70 3.13 4.97 -5.38
C VAL A 70 4.06 4.27 -6.38
N SER A 71 4.71 5.03 -7.26
CA SER A 71 5.76 4.48 -8.13
C SER A 71 7.00 4.06 -7.34
N PHE A 72 7.81 3.14 -7.87
CA PHE A 72 9.10 2.74 -7.30
C PHE A 72 10.19 3.81 -7.46
N GLN A 73 10.02 4.96 -6.80
CA GLN A 73 10.97 6.07 -6.77
C GLN A 73 11.20 6.50 -5.32
N PRO A 74 12.46 6.70 -4.86
CA PRO A 74 12.76 6.99 -3.45
C PRO A 74 12.03 8.22 -2.89
N GLY A 75 11.88 9.28 -3.70
CA GLY A 75 11.24 10.53 -3.28
C GLY A 75 9.78 10.34 -2.87
N ILE A 76 8.97 9.70 -3.71
CA ILE A 76 7.55 9.46 -3.41
C ILE A 76 7.36 8.40 -2.33
N ILE A 77 8.22 7.38 -2.26
CA ILE A 77 8.16 6.36 -1.19
C ILE A 77 8.40 7.03 0.15
N ARG A 78 9.44 7.88 0.27
CA ARG A 78 9.71 8.65 1.48
C ARG A 78 8.55 9.56 1.83
N PHE A 79 8.04 10.33 0.85
CA PHE A 79 6.88 11.19 1.06
C PHE A 79 5.68 10.41 1.62
N ALA A 80 5.39 9.24 1.07
CA ALA A 80 4.33 8.37 1.56
C ALA A 80 4.59 7.93 3.00
N LEU A 81 5.79 7.44 3.31
CA LEU A 81 6.16 6.97 4.65
C LEU A 81 6.08 8.08 5.71
N ASP A 82 6.45 9.30 5.35
CA ASP A 82 6.46 10.45 6.25
C ASP A 82 5.04 10.97 6.54
N ASN A 83 4.12 10.88 5.57
CA ASN A 83 2.80 11.53 5.66
C ASN A 83 1.63 10.56 5.84
N TYR A 84 1.65 9.41 5.15
CA TYR A 84 0.49 8.54 5.01
C TYR A 84 0.01 7.95 6.34
N SER A 85 0.92 7.52 7.21
CA SER A 85 0.54 6.93 8.51
C SER A 85 -0.29 7.89 9.38
N SER A 86 0.01 9.19 9.35
CA SER A 86 -0.75 10.22 10.06
C SER A 86 -2.14 10.44 9.45
N VAL A 87 -2.22 10.54 8.12
CA VAL A 87 -3.48 10.66 7.37
C VAL A 87 -4.35 9.42 7.58
N TYR A 88 -3.73 8.24 7.57
CA TYR A 88 -4.38 6.98 7.88
C TYR A 88 -4.99 7.03 9.27
N ALA A 89 -4.26 7.45 10.30
CA ALA A 89 -4.80 7.51 11.66
C ALA A 89 -5.96 8.54 11.80
N ALA A 90 -5.86 9.69 11.15
CA ALA A 90 -6.82 10.79 11.28
C ALA A 90 -8.11 10.58 10.48
N ASN A 91 -8.06 9.85 9.37
CA ASN A 91 -9.23 9.66 8.50
C ASN A 91 -10.20 8.61 9.11
N THR A 92 -11.42 9.01 9.45
CA THR A 92 -12.47 8.09 9.96
C THR A 92 -13.26 7.38 8.85
N HIS A 93 -13.10 7.82 7.60
CA HIS A 93 -13.80 7.31 6.41
C HIS A 93 -12.81 6.72 5.41
N LYS A 94 -11.89 5.88 5.90
CA LYS A 94 -10.87 5.22 5.09
C LYS A 94 -11.53 4.16 4.19
N VAL A 95 -11.53 4.37 2.87
CA VAL A 95 -12.18 3.43 1.93
C VAL A 95 -11.30 3.20 0.71
N GLY A 96 -10.95 1.94 0.47
CA GLY A 96 -10.35 1.42 -0.74
C GLY A 96 -8.93 1.93 -1.06
N PRO A 97 -8.33 1.48 -2.17
CA PRO A 97 -7.01 1.93 -2.59
C PRO A 97 -7.01 3.37 -3.15
N HIS A 98 -5.97 4.15 -2.82
CA HIS A 98 -5.73 5.51 -3.30
C HIS A 98 -4.34 5.65 -3.93
N TYR A 99 -4.07 6.79 -4.54
CA TYR A 99 -2.76 7.19 -5.04
C TYR A 99 -2.58 8.69 -4.85
N TYR A 100 -1.36 9.19 -4.98
CA TYR A 100 -1.11 10.64 -4.94
C TYR A 100 -1.35 11.29 -6.29
N GLU A 101 -1.96 12.47 -6.26
CA GLU A 101 -2.17 13.29 -7.45
C GLU A 101 -0.85 13.67 -8.14
N PRO A 102 -0.85 13.89 -9.48
CA PRO A 102 0.36 14.21 -10.23
C PRO A 102 1.16 15.41 -9.70
N ASN A 103 0.50 16.39 -9.09
CA ASN A 103 1.15 17.57 -8.52
C ASN A 103 2.11 17.24 -7.36
N ILE A 104 1.83 16.19 -6.58
CA ILE A 104 2.73 15.72 -5.51
C ILE A 104 4.04 15.23 -6.11
N TYR A 105 3.98 14.47 -7.20
CA TYR A 105 5.17 14.01 -7.92
C TYR A 105 5.96 15.19 -8.50
N ALA A 106 5.27 16.13 -9.15
CA ALA A 106 5.90 17.33 -9.71
C ALA A 106 6.64 18.15 -8.63
N ASN A 107 6.03 18.32 -7.44
CA ASN A 107 6.65 19.02 -6.31
C ASN A 107 7.89 18.30 -5.75
N LEU A 108 7.99 16.98 -5.97
CA LEU A 108 9.16 16.17 -5.61
C LEU A 108 10.20 16.10 -6.74
N GLY A 109 9.94 16.74 -7.88
CA GLY A 109 10.80 16.68 -9.06
C GLY A 109 10.76 15.33 -9.81
N LEU A 110 9.63 14.62 -9.73
CA LEU A 110 9.44 13.27 -10.31
C LEU A 110 8.47 13.25 -11.50
#